data_AF-A0A850LNN2-F1
#
_entry.id   AF-A0A850LNN2-F1
#
_cell.length_a   1.000
_cell.length_b   1.000
_cell.length_c   1.000
_cell.angle_alpha   90.00
_cell.angle_beta   90.00
_cell.angle_gamma   90.00
#
_symmetry.space_group_name_H-M   'P 1'
#
loop_
_entity.id
_entity.type
_entity.pdbx_description
1 polymer ?
#
loop_
_entity_poly.entity_id
_entity_poly.type
_entity_poly.pdbx_seq_one_letter_code
_entity_poly.pdbx_strand_id
1 'polypeptide(L)'
;MLTACGGSDAVFGTGDGSGDGSGGGTGGDTGSPIQGDRTLPPGTTSPTARTGIFRSEPTSTETAYNGNGYARDVSYNAADDTFSVDNLGFDGDNTYSRGTAVGSLGPYSVYEADAQFLDSFDGEPVNQFRHRAIYGVSTSGNTQFAIVRTGAYVGYGFGGFIYQRNNEVNLPTTGQALFTGSVAGLRDYNGIGALEYTTGDIRIAIDFDDFNDTTGTRGDAVRGEIRNRRIFDLQGNDVTETTLNRINTQNNATLREIPTATFTVGPGVMDDNGEILGQMTSYFVNNEGQALLFEEGNYYAIISGDQAQEIVGVVVLETSRDPAAPTVRETGGFIVYN
;
A
#
# COMPACT_ATOMS: atom_id res chain seq x y z
N MET A 1 -23.10 51.42 -8.14
CA MET A 1 -21.88 51.01 -7.41
C MET A 1 -21.76 49.52 -7.62
N LEU A 2 -20.90 48.94 -8.46
CA LEU A 2 -19.48 49.13 -8.78
C LEU A 2 -18.51 48.99 -7.58
N THR A 3 -17.62 47.99 -7.71
CA THR A 3 -16.32 47.72 -7.03
C THR A 3 -16.42 46.79 -5.80
N ALA A 4 -16.10 45.48 -5.89
CA ALA A 4 -14.80 44.73 -6.03
C ALA A 4 -14.22 44.33 -4.65
N CYS A 5 -13.37 43.31 -4.40
CA CYS A 5 -12.80 42.13 -5.08
C CYS A 5 -12.07 41.31 -3.98
N GLY A 6 -11.76 40.03 -4.24
CA GLY A 6 -10.76 39.22 -3.53
C GLY A 6 -11.20 37.76 -3.39
N GLY A 7 -10.69 36.75 -4.10
CA GLY A 7 -9.41 36.59 -4.80
C GLY A 7 -8.53 35.62 -4.01
N SER A 8 -8.69 34.31 -4.23
CA SER A 8 -7.83 33.26 -3.66
C SER A 8 -7.10 32.55 -4.81
N ASP A 9 -5.77 32.48 -4.67
CA ASP A 9 -4.80 32.03 -5.65
C ASP A 9 -4.95 30.54 -6.01
N ALA A 10 -5.21 30.26 -7.29
CA ALA A 10 -4.88 28.99 -7.91
C ALA A 10 -3.45 29.08 -8.46
N VAL A 11 -2.49 28.47 -7.77
CA VAL A 11 -1.10 28.36 -8.21
C VAL A 11 -0.97 27.18 -9.17
N PHE A 12 -1.46 27.35 -10.40
CA PHE A 12 -0.99 26.65 -11.62
C PHE A 12 -1.31 27.53 -12.82
N GLY A 13 -0.37 28.41 -13.19
CA GLY A 13 -0.52 29.32 -14.32
C GLY A 13 -0.32 28.60 -15.66
N THR A 14 -1.35 28.59 -16.50
CA THR A 14 -1.23 28.35 -17.95
C THR A 14 -0.99 29.69 -18.64
N GLY A 15 0.29 30.03 -18.84
CA GLY A 15 0.69 31.18 -19.64
C GLY A 15 0.76 30.82 -21.12
N ASP A 16 -0.22 31.29 -21.91
CA ASP A 16 -0.12 31.34 -23.37
C ASP A 16 0.94 32.37 -23.78
N GLY A 17 2.04 31.88 -24.35
CA GLY A 17 3.11 32.69 -24.92
C GLY A 17 3.51 32.14 -26.29
N SER A 18 2.99 32.76 -27.35
CA SER A 18 3.46 32.55 -28.72
C SER A 18 4.83 33.23 -28.88
N GLY A 19 5.86 32.46 -29.26
CA GLY A 19 7.22 32.96 -29.47
C GLY A 19 8.06 31.97 -30.26
N ASP A 20 8.14 32.20 -31.58
CA ASP A 20 9.04 31.53 -32.51
C ASP A 20 10.50 31.95 -32.21
N GLY A 21 11.39 30.98 -32.05
CA GLY A 21 12.74 31.19 -31.55
C GLY A 21 13.61 29.94 -31.70
N SER A 22 14.00 29.65 -32.94
CA SER A 22 15.04 28.68 -33.27
C SER A 22 16.37 29.01 -32.56
N GLY A 23 16.84 28.09 -31.72
CA GLY A 23 18.13 28.17 -31.04
C GLY A 23 18.66 26.77 -30.74
N GLY A 24 19.43 26.22 -31.67
CA GLY A 24 20.03 24.89 -31.56
C GLY A 24 21.04 24.80 -30.41
N GLY A 25 20.80 23.85 -29.50
CA GLY A 25 21.76 23.35 -28.53
C GLY A 25 21.92 21.85 -28.72
N THR A 26 22.92 21.44 -29.49
CA THR A 26 23.35 20.06 -29.64
C THR A 26 24.12 19.61 -28.40
N GLY A 27 23.39 19.12 -27.40
CA GLY A 27 23.92 18.24 -26.36
C GLY A 27 23.36 16.84 -26.61
N GLY A 28 24.09 16.03 -27.37
CA GLY A 28 23.67 14.67 -27.70
C GLY A 28 23.64 13.80 -26.45
N ASP A 29 22.45 13.46 -25.99
CA ASP A 29 22.27 12.32 -25.11
C ASP A 29 22.26 11.07 -25.98
N THR A 30 23.43 10.42 -26.09
CA THR A 30 23.59 9.13 -26.77
C THR A 30 23.58 7.97 -25.77
N GLY A 31 22.93 8.14 -24.61
CA GLY A 31 22.56 7.02 -23.75
C GLY A 31 21.21 6.48 -24.16
N SER A 32 21.15 5.27 -24.72
CA SER A 32 19.94 4.47 -24.55
C SER A 32 19.85 4.12 -23.07
N PRO A 33 18.81 4.54 -22.32
CA PRO A 33 18.64 4.08 -20.95
C PRO A 33 18.58 2.56 -20.95
N ILE A 34 19.25 1.92 -20.01
CA ILE A 34 19.05 0.49 -19.74
C ILE A 34 17.59 0.34 -19.33
N GLN A 35 16.80 -0.35 -20.15
CA GLN A 35 15.45 -0.75 -19.79
C GLN A 35 15.59 -1.93 -18.84
N GLY A 36 15.33 -1.71 -17.55
CA GLY A 36 15.08 -2.82 -16.65
C GLY A 36 13.75 -3.47 -17.02
N ASP A 37 13.73 -4.79 -17.18
CA ASP A 37 12.52 -5.59 -17.42
C ASP A 37 11.57 -5.63 -16.21
N ARG A 38 11.85 -4.83 -15.17
CA ARG A 38 11.03 -4.75 -13.96
C ARG A 38 9.77 -3.94 -14.26
N THR A 39 8.66 -4.65 -14.40
CA THR A 39 7.36 -4.00 -14.34
C THR A 39 7.20 -3.36 -12.96
N LEU A 40 6.73 -2.11 -12.92
CA LEU A 40 6.39 -1.37 -11.71
C LEU A 40 4.87 -1.21 -11.64
N PRO A 41 4.27 -1.16 -10.44
CA PRO A 41 2.88 -0.75 -10.29
C PRO A 41 2.61 0.60 -10.98
N PRO A 42 1.36 0.85 -11.39
CA PRO A 42 0.97 2.12 -11.98
C PRO A 42 1.33 3.31 -11.09
N GLY A 43 1.57 4.47 -11.69
CA GLY A 43 1.93 5.69 -10.96
C GLY A 43 2.92 6.55 -11.73
N THR A 44 3.92 7.09 -11.04
CA THR A 44 4.92 7.99 -11.63
C THR A 44 5.56 7.39 -12.87
N THR A 45 5.45 8.12 -13.98
CA THR A 45 6.10 7.78 -15.25
C THR A 45 7.56 8.22 -15.19
N SER A 46 8.48 7.35 -15.61
CA SER A 46 9.94 7.62 -15.59
C SER A 46 10.45 8.09 -14.22
N PRO A 47 10.34 7.26 -13.17
CA PRO A 47 10.78 7.60 -11.82
C PRO A 47 12.26 7.96 -11.78
N THR A 48 12.63 8.88 -10.89
CA THR A 48 14.02 9.23 -10.60
C THR A 48 14.25 9.29 -9.10
N ALA A 49 15.49 9.10 -8.65
CA ALA A 49 15.87 9.30 -7.24
C ALA A 49 15.66 10.75 -6.75
N ARG A 50 15.60 11.74 -7.66
CA ARG A 50 15.54 13.19 -7.35
C ARG A 50 14.13 13.74 -7.18
N THR A 51 13.12 12.91 -7.39
CA THR A 51 11.72 13.34 -7.39
C THR A 51 10.89 12.44 -6.48
N GLY A 52 9.72 12.95 -6.09
CA GLY A 52 8.69 12.12 -5.50
C GLY A 52 8.27 10.99 -6.46
N ILE A 53 7.89 9.86 -5.87
CA ILE A 53 7.39 8.68 -6.57
C ILE A 53 6.07 8.29 -5.92
N PHE A 54 5.06 8.11 -6.74
CA PHE A 54 3.74 7.63 -6.36
C PHE A 54 3.49 6.32 -7.09
N ARG A 55 2.90 5.36 -6.37
CA ARG A 55 2.45 4.09 -6.92
C ARG A 55 1.07 3.75 -6.41
N SER A 56 0.26 3.12 -7.25
CA SER A 56 -1.07 2.63 -6.92
C SER A 56 -1.21 1.13 -7.19
N GLU A 57 -2.22 0.52 -6.59
CA GLU A 57 -2.60 -0.84 -6.92
C GLU A 57 -2.99 -0.96 -8.41
N PRO A 58 -2.54 -2.02 -9.09
CA PRO A 58 -2.99 -2.32 -10.44
C PRO A 58 -4.48 -2.68 -10.52
N THR A 59 -5.09 -2.46 -11.68
CA THR A 59 -6.45 -2.91 -12.02
C THR A 59 -6.43 -4.34 -12.56
N SER A 60 -7.61 -4.96 -12.67
CA SER A 60 -7.75 -6.31 -13.25
C SER A 60 -7.45 -6.39 -14.75
N THR A 61 -7.31 -5.23 -15.41
CA THR A 61 -7.04 -5.15 -16.86
C THR A 61 -5.56 -4.95 -17.20
N GLU A 62 -4.71 -4.74 -16.20
CA GLU A 62 -3.29 -4.51 -16.43
C GLU A 62 -2.55 -5.84 -16.60
N THR A 63 -1.94 -6.02 -17.76
CA THR A 63 -1.47 -7.34 -18.22
C THR A 63 -0.34 -7.92 -17.37
N ALA A 64 0.41 -7.07 -16.66
CA ALA A 64 1.49 -7.49 -15.78
C ALA A 64 1.04 -7.73 -14.33
N TYR A 65 -0.16 -7.30 -13.95
CA TYR A 65 -0.67 -7.40 -12.58
C TYR A 65 -2.18 -7.59 -12.55
N ASN A 66 -2.65 -8.66 -11.91
CA ASN A 66 -4.06 -8.81 -11.58
C ASN A 66 -4.32 -8.17 -10.22
N GLY A 67 -4.92 -6.97 -10.19
CA GLY A 67 -5.27 -6.28 -8.94
C GLY A 67 -6.70 -5.73 -8.92
N ASN A 68 -7.10 -5.19 -7.77
CA ASN A 68 -8.44 -4.61 -7.55
C ASN A 68 -8.38 -3.08 -7.38
N GLY A 69 -7.31 -2.45 -7.89
CA GLY A 69 -6.97 -1.03 -7.72
C GLY A 69 -7.82 -0.07 -8.55
N TYR A 70 -9.06 0.12 -8.16
CA TYR A 70 -10.00 1.07 -8.78
C TYR A 70 -10.12 2.39 -8.02
N ALA A 71 -9.66 2.49 -6.76
CA ALA A 71 -9.65 3.75 -6.02
C ALA A 71 -8.75 4.79 -6.71
N ARG A 72 -9.26 6.02 -6.85
CA ARG A 72 -8.56 7.15 -7.49
C ARG A 72 -8.65 8.41 -6.65
N ASP A 73 -7.84 9.41 -7.01
CA ASP A 73 -7.87 10.77 -6.46
C ASP A 73 -7.92 10.82 -4.92
N VAL A 74 -7.14 9.91 -4.33
CA VAL A 74 -7.10 9.70 -2.89
C VAL A 74 -6.40 10.88 -2.22
N SER A 75 -7.07 11.50 -1.24
CA SER A 75 -6.55 12.67 -0.55
C SER A 75 -6.96 12.74 0.92
N TYR A 76 -6.14 13.40 1.73
CA TYR A 76 -6.43 13.67 3.13
C TYR A 76 -6.60 15.18 3.36
N ASN A 77 -7.68 15.57 4.03
CA ASN A 77 -7.94 16.93 4.49
C ASN A 77 -7.68 17.04 5.99
N ALA A 78 -6.61 17.73 6.36
CA ALA A 78 -6.23 17.93 7.75
C ALA A 78 -7.11 18.93 8.51
N ALA A 79 -7.85 19.81 7.82
CA ALA A 79 -8.68 20.81 8.48
C ALA A 79 -9.89 20.17 9.19
N ASP A 80 -10.48 19.16 8.54
CA ASP A 80 -11.71 18.51 9.00
C ASP A 80 -11.50 17.04 9.39
N ASP A 81 -10.25 16.56 9.33
CA ASP A 81 -9.87 15.16 9.54
C ASP A 81 -10.69 14.17 8.70
N THR A 82 -10.73 14.42 7.39
CA THR A 82 -11.47 13.59 6.42
C THR A 82 -10.56 13.06 5.33
N PHE A 83 -10.97 11.94 4.76
CA PHE A 83 -10.26 11.27 3.69
C PHE A 83 -11.18 11.13 2.49
N SER A 84 -10.72 11.48 1.29
CA SER A 84 -11.53 11.42 0.08
C SER A 84 -10.99 10.39 -0.90
N VAL A 85 -11.90 9.65 -1.53
CA VAL A 85 -11.60 8.58 -2.49
C VAL A 85 -12.59 8.66 -3.63
N ASP A 86 -12.11 8.67 -4.87
CA ASP A 86 -12.96 8.62 -6.06
C ASP A 86 -12.95 7.25 -6.73
N ASN A 87 -13.90 7.06 -7.66
CA ASN A 87 -14.03 5.92 -8.54
C ASN A 87 -14.32 4.59 -7.81
N LEU A 88 -14.93 4.68 -6.64
CA LEU A 88 -15.55 3.57 -5.93
C LEU A 88 -17.08 3.73 -5.97
N GLY A 89 -17.78 2.61 -6.14
CA GLY A 89 -19.24 2.62 -6.23
C GLY A 89 -19.85 2.37 -4.86
N PHE A 90 -20.90 3.13 -4.54
CA PHE A 90 -21.66 2.98 -3.30
C PHE A 90 -20.79 3.11 -2.04
N ASP A 91 -19.99 4.17 -1.94
CA ASP A 91 -19.18 4.51 -0.76
C ASP A 91 -19.53 5.88 -0.16
N GLY A 92 -20.76 6.35 -0.40
CA GLY A 92 -21.26 7.63 0.13
C GLY A 92 -20.95 8.80 -0.79
N ASP A 93 -20.60 9.94 -0.19
CA ASP A 93 -20.24 11.17 -0.91
C ASP A 93 -18.71 11.25 -1.15
N ASN A 94 -18.09 10.11 -1.46
CA ASN A 94 -16.63 9.96 -1.64
C ASN A 94 -15.77 10.43 -0.45
N THR A 95 -16.39 10.66 0.71
CA THR A 95 -15.77 11.24 1.90
C THR A 95 -15.87 10.27 3.06
N TYR A 96 -14.74 10.04 3.70
CA TYR A 96 -14.57 9.07 4.76
C TYR A 96 -14.20 9.82 6.03
N SER A 97 -14.95 9.55 7.09
CA SER A 97 -14.74 10.15 8.40
C SER A 97 -13.88 9.26 9.28
N ARG A 98 -13.17 9.83 10.27
CA ARG A 98 -12.45 9.06 11.30
C ARG A 98 -13.33 7.94 11.85
N GLY A 99 -12.79 6.73 11.91
CA GLY A 99 -13.59 5.57 12.32
C GLY A 99 -14.11 5.67 13.75
N THR A 100 -15.35 5.20 13.94
CA THR A 100 -16.10 5.40 15.19
C THR A 100 -15.65 4.41 16.27
N ALA A 101 -15.63 3.11 15.94
CA ALA A 101 -15.17 2.06 16.87
C ALA A 101 -13.65 1.94 16.85
N VAL A 102 -13.05 2.09 15.67
CA VAL A 102 -11.61 2.03 15.44
C VAL A 102 -11.21 3.26 14.63
N GLY A 103 -10.67 4.27 15.31
CA GLY A 103 -10.13 5.48 14.65
C GLY A 103 -8.65 5.38 14.27
N SER A 104 -7.94 4.38 14.81
CA SER A 104 -6.51 4.18 14.61
C SER A 104 -6.09 2.74 14.84
N LEU A 105 -5.06 2.30 14.11
CA LEU A 105 -4.36 1.02 14.28
C LEU A 105 -2.87 1.32 14.44
N GLY A 106 -2.39 1.34 15.69
CA GLY A 106 -1.04 1.78 16.00
C GLY A 106 -0.81 3.23 15.54
N PRO A 107 0.23 3.51 14.72
CA PRO A 107 0.51 4.85 14.21
C PRO A 107 -0.38 5.28 13.04
N TYR A 108 -1.26 4.40 12.54
CA TYR A 108 -2.03 4.65 11.33
C TYR A 108 -3.48 4.97 11.63
N SER A 109 -4.03 5.87 10.83
CA SER A 109 -5.37 6.39 10.94
C SER A 109 -6.37 5.50 10.19
N VAL A 110 -7.54 5.27 10.77
CA VAL A 110 -8.64 4.52 10.14
C VAL A 110 -9.79 5.47 9.83
N TYR A 111 -10.37 5.33 8.64
CA TYR A 111 -11.52 6.08 8.17
C TYR A 111 -12.61 5.16 7.60
N GLU A 112 -13.85 5.62 7.68
CA GLU A 112 -15.05 4.88 7.32
C GLU A 112 -15.86 5.71 6.31
N ALA A 113 -16.26 5.07 5.21
CA ALA A 113 -17.28 5.62 4.32
C ALA A 113 -18.63 5.71 5.03
N ASP A 114 -19.48 6.61 4.56
CA ASP A 114 -20.85 6.73 5.04
C ASP A 114 -21.62 5.43 4.85
N ALA A 115 -22.43 5.06 5.85
CA ALA A 115 -23.28 3.87 5.75
C ALA A 115 -24.49 4.08 4.83
N GLN A 116 -24.92 5.34 4.65
CA GLN A 116 -26.07 5.72 3.85
C GLN A 116 -25.81 7.04 3.13
N PHE A 117 -26.35 7.16 1.92
CA PHE A 117 -26.41 8.41 1.16
C PHE A 117 -27.89 8.71 0.87
N LEU A 118 -28.32 9.97 0.97
CA LEU A 118 -29.71 10.32 0.66
C LEU A 118 -29.88 10.46 -0.85
N ASP A 119 -30.85 9.76 -1.43
CA ASP A 119 -31.22 9.92 -2.83
C ASP A 119 -31.53 11.40 -3.11
N SER A 120 -30.83 11.96 -4.09
CA SER A 120 -30.93 13.38 -4.42
C SER A 120 -32.27 13.78 -5.05
N PHE A 121 -33.09 12.82 -5.47
CA PHE A 121 -34.38 13.07 -6.11
C PHE A 121 -35.56 13.02 -5.14
N ASP A 122 -35.56 12.11 -4.18
CA ASP A 122 -36.68 11.89 -3.25
C ASP A 122 -36.30 11.87 -1.77
N GLY A 123 -35.00 11.88 -1.44
CA GLY A 123 -34.49 11.90 -0.07
C GLY A 123 -34.50 10.56 0.64
N GLU A 124 -34.84 9.46 -0.04
CA GLU A 124 -34.81 8.14 0.58
C GLU A 124 -33.36 7.68 0.83
N PRO A 125 -33.09 6.99 1.95
CA PRO A 125 -31.74 6.54 2.27
C PRO A 125 -31.32 5.35 1.39
N VAL A 126 -30.21 5.50 0.68
CA VAL A 126 -29.54 4.44 -0.08
C VAL A 126 -28.41 3.86 0.75
N ASN A 127 -28.50 2.56 1.07
CA ASN A 127 -27.44 1.87 1.80
C ASN A 127 -26.17 1.78 0.94
N GLN A 128 -25.04 2.11 1.56
CA GLN A 128 -23.72 2.06 0.94
C GLN A 128 -23.01 0.75 1.28
N PHE A 129 -22.03 0.38 0.46
CA PHE A 129 -21.10 -0.67 0.79
C PHE A 129 -20.11 -0.21 1.85
N ARG A 130 -19.77 -1.14 2.74
CA ARG A 130 -18.88 -0.86 3.86
C ARG A 130 -17.44 -0.78 3.36
N HIS A 131 -17.00 0.43 3.05
CA HIS A 131 -15.60 0.71 2.75
C HIS A 131 -14.86 1.17 4.00
N ARG A 132 -13.58 0.80 4.08
CA ARG A 132 -12.65 1.27 5.11
C ARG A 132 -11.38 1.76 4.44
N ALA A 133 -10.84 2.85 4.96
CA ALA A 133 -9.55 3.37 4.56
C ALA A 133 -8.57 3.34 5.73
N ILE A 134 -7.32 2.96 5.46
CA ILE A 134 -6.19 3.12 6.38
C ILE A 134 -5.23 4.11 5.75
N TYR A 135 -4.82 5.11 6.50
CA TYR A 135 -3.89 6.16 6.07
C TYR A 135 -2.71 6.25 7.02
N GLY A 136 -1.50 6.27 6.46
CA GLY A 136 -0.26 6.44 7.21
C GLY A 136 0.59 7.55 6.62
N VAL A 137 1.13 8.40 7.48
CA VAL A 137 2.13 9.43 7.15
C VAL A 137 3.33 9.22 8.06
N SER A 138 4.51 9.32 7.47
CA SER A 138 5.78 9.25 8.19
C SER A 138 5.94 10.40 9.17
N THR A 139 6.77 10.21 10.19
CA THR A 139 7.12 11.28 11.15
C THR A 139 7.77 12.49 10.47
N SER A 140 8.45 12.26 9.34
CA SER A 140 9.07 13.30 8.51
C SER A 140 8.08 14.00 7.57
N GLY A 141 6.93 13.36 7.27
CA GLY A 141 6.01 13.77 6.22
C GLY A 141 6.48 13.44 4.80
N ASN A 142 7.63 12.79 4.64
CA ASN A 142 8.21 12.52 3.33
C ASN A 142 7.63 11.27 2.67
N THR A 143 7.13 10.31 3.43
CA THR A 143 6.40 9.16 2.88
C THR A 143 5.01 9.00 3.47
N GLN A 144 4.11 8.42 2.67
CA GLN A 144 2.74 8.12 3.08
C GLN A 144 2.16 6.95 2.28
N PHE A 145 1.15 6.29 2.85
CA PHE A 145 0.36 5.27 2.15
C PHE A 145 -1.12 5.41 2.49
N ALA A 146 -1.96 4.87 1.60
CA ALA A 146 -3.38 4.71 1.80
C ALA A 146 -3.83 3.35 1.31
N ILE A 147 -4.78 2.72 2.00
CA ILE A 147 -5.39 1.45 1.60
C ILE A 147 -6.89 1.60 1.76
N VAL A 148 -7.65 1.34 0.71
CA VAL A 148 -9.11 1.33 0.70
C VAL A 148 -9.60 -0.05 0.28
N ARG A 149 -10.45 -0.67 1.10
CA ARG A 149 -11.05 -1.98 0.82
C ARG A 149 -12.51 -2.02 1.23
N THR A 150 -13.23 -2.95 0.64
CA THR A 150 -14.56 -3.37 1.09
C THR A 150 -14.70 -4.88 1.01
N GLY A 151 -15.51 -5.44 1.90
CA GLY A 151 -15.89 -6.86 1.82
C GLY A 151 -17.08 -7.13 0.89
N ALA A 152 -17.74 -6.10 0.36
CA ALA A 152 -19.11 -6.21 -0.16
C ALA A 152 -19.28 -6.89 -1.53
N TYR A 153 -18.19 -7.16 -2.24
CA TYR A 153 -18.22 -7.69 -3.61
C TYR A 153 -17.68 -9.13 -3.67
N VAL A 154 -18.02 -9.84 -4.74
CA VAL A 154 -17.35 -11.09 -5.12
C VAL A 154 -15.96 -10.80 -5.69
N GLY A 155 -14.99 -11.71 -5.54
CA GLY A 155 -13.66 -11.57 -6.13
C GLY A 155 -12.84 -10.40 -5.56
N TYR A 156 -12.94 -10.18 -4.24
CA TYR A 156 -12.29 -9.10 -3.48
C TYR A 156 -12.73 -7.66 -3.82
N GLY A 157 -13.61 -7.48 -4.81
CA GLY A 157 -14.27 -6.21 -5.08
C GLY A 157 -13.40 -5.11 -5.67
N PHE A 158 -13.78 -3.88 -5.34
CA PHE A 158 -13.18 -2.66 -5.83
C PHE A 158 -12.63 -1.88 -4.63
N GLY A 159 -11.37 -1.48 -4.73
CA GLY A 159 -10.67 -0.72 -3.69
C GLY A 159 -9.38 -0.18 -4.27
N GLY A 160 -8.37 0.04 -3.46
CA GLY A 160 -7.03 0.32 -3.95
C GLY A 160 -6.05 0.50 -2.83
N PHE A 161 -4.76 0.51 -3.15
CA PHE A 161 -3.76 1.08 -2.28
C PHE A 161 -2.92 2.08 -3.04
N ILE A 162 -2.33 2.99 -2.29
CA ILE A 162 -1.34 3.96 -2.73
C ILE A 162 -0.19 3.94 -1.74
N TYR A 163 1.03 4.06 -2.23
CA TYR A 163 2.21 4.37 -1.42
C TYR A 163 3.10 5.33 -2.19
N GLN A 164 3.69 6.29 -1.48
CA GLN A 164 4.48 7.33 -2.12
C GLN A 164 5.59 7.89 -1.23
N ARG A 165 6.60 8.40 -1.91
CA ARG A 165 7.60 9.34 -1.39
C ARG A 165 7.36 10.70 -2.04
N ASN A 166 7.42 11.76 -1.24
CA ASN A 166 7.19 13.14 -1.65
C ASN A 166 8.47 13.84 -2.16
N ASN A 167 9.63 13.44 -1.63
CA ASN A 167 10.92 14.08 -1.86
C ASN A 167 11.94 13.14 -2.53
N GLU A 168 13.19 13.56 -2.62
CA GLU A 168 14.28 12.74 -3.16
C GLU A 168 14.74 11.64 -2.20
N VAL A 169 15.56 10.73 -2.71
CA VAL A 169 16.32 9.76 -1.91
C VAL A 169 17.81 9.83 -2.28
N ASN A 170 18.66 9.81 -1.26
CA ASN A 170 20.09 9.55 -1.44
C ASN A 170 20.39 8.19 -0.84
N LEU A 171 20.63 7.19 -1.69
CA LEU A 171 20.86 5.83 -1.24
C LEU A 171 22.34 5.61 -0.87
N PRO A 172 22.65 4.94 0.25
CA PRO A 172 24.01 4.49 0.53
C PRO A 172 24.53 3.58 -0.58
N THR A 173 25.83 3.70 -0.89
CA THR A 173 26.50 2.85 -1.88
C THR A 173 27.15 1.61 -1.28
N THR A 174 27.23 1.53 0.05
CA THR A 174 27.86 0.44 0.80
C THR A 174 27.23 0.31 2.18
N GLY A 175 27.41 -0.85 2.82
CA GLY A 175 27.00 -1.14 4.18
C GLY A 175 25.63 -1.79 4.27
N GLN A 176 25.13 -1.93 5.51
CA GLN A 176 23.84 -2.53 5.79
C GLN A 176 23.03 -1.61 6.70
N ALA A 177 21.72 -1.57 6.48
CA ALA A 177 20.77 -0.81 7.29
C ALA A 177 19.63 -1.69 7.79
N LEU A 178 19.10 -1.37 8.97
CA LEU A 178 18.00 -2.09 9.57
C LEU A 178 16.87 -1.14 9.92
N PHE A 179 15.70 -1.44 9.38
CA PHE A 179 14.50 -0.66 9.55
C PHE A 179 13.46 -1.42 10.37
N THR A 180 12.77 -0.71 11.26
CA THR A 180 11.69 -1.26 12.08
C THR A 180 10.47 -0.36 12.09
N GLY A 181 9.30 -0.96 12.22
CA GLY A 181 8.03 -0.24 12.31
C GLY A 181 6.86 -1.19 12.49
N SER A 182 5.68 -0.69 12.18
CA SER A 182 4.43 -1.46 12.26
C SER A 182 3.78 -1.57 10.90
N VAL A 183 3.03 -2.65 10.68
CA VAL A 183 2.11 -2.80 9.56
C VAL A 183 0.69 -2.75 10.10
N ALA A 184 -0.23 -2.09 9.38
CA ALA A 184 -1.66 -2.26 9.60
C ALA A 184 -2.39 -2.37 8.28
N GLY A 185 -3.47 -3.13 8.28
CA GLY A 185 -4.12 -3.54 7.04
C GLY A 185 -5.59 -3.89 7.20
N LEU A 186 -6.14 -4.30 6.07
CA LEU A 186 -7.49 -4.83 5.95
C LEU A 186 -7.41 -6.26 5.43
N ARG A 187 -8.21 -7.14 6.01
CA ARG A 187 -8.49 -8.48 5.49
C ARG A 187 -9.85 -8.51 4.83
N ASP A 188 -9.89 -8.82 3.54
CA ASP A 188 -11.11 -9.03 2.78
C ASP A 188 -11.21 -10.48 2.29
N TYR A 189 -12.44 -10.90 2.01
CA TYR A 189 -12.77 -12.29 1.82
C TYR A 189 -13.39 -12.51 0.45
N ASN A 190 -12.86 -13.47 -0.30
CA ASN A 190 -13.41 -13.79 -1.60
C ASN A 190 -14.78 -14.48 -1.44
N GLY A 191 -15.86 -13.73 -1.70
CA GLY A 191 -17.20 -14.27 -1.87
C GLY A 191 -18.10 -14.32 -0.63
N ILE A 192 -17.69 -13.77 0.53
CA ILE A 192 -18.50 -13.81 1.77
C ILE A 192 -18.78 -12.46 2.45
N GLY A 193 -18.59 -11.32 1.78
CA GLY A 193 -19.17 -10.08 2.31
C GLY A 193 -18.49 -9.52 3.58
N ALA A 194 -17.24 -9.89 3.87
CA ALA A 194 -16.61 -9.65 5.18
C ALA A 194 -15.34 -8.78 5.09
N LEU A 195 -15.04 -8.06 6.17
CA LEU A 195 -13.88 -7.19 6.31
C LEU A 195 -13.39 -7.21 7.76
N GLU A 196 -12.09 -7.28 7.96
CA GLU A 196 -11.41 -7.25 9.27
C GLU A 196 -10.21 -6.31 9.21
N TYR A 197 -9.71 -5.85 10.36
CA TYR A 197 -8.45 -5.13 10.45
C TYR A 197 -7.30 -6.07 10.80
N THR A 198 -6.08 -5.73 10.37
CA THR A 198 -4.86 -6.41 10.81
C THR A 198 -3.82 -5.43 11.33
N THR A 199 -2.96 -5.94 12.22
CA THR A 199 -1.74 -5.25 12.65
C THR A 199 -0.59 -6.24 12.74
N GLY A 200 0.65 -5.77 12.74
CA GLY A 200 1.84 -6.56 13.04
C GLY A 200 3.08 -5.70 13.17
N ASP A 201 4.18 -6.33 13.56
CA ASP A 201 5.50 -5.73 13.57
C ASP A 201 6.22 -6.07 12.27
N ILE A 202 6.85 -5.07 11.64
CA ILE A 202 7.64 -5.27 10.43
C ILE A 202 9.08 -4.85 10.64
N ARG A 203 9.99 -5.66 10.10
CA ARG A 203 11.42 -5.40 10.09
C ARG A 203 11.96 -5.62 8.69
N ILE A 204 12.75 -4.68 8.18
CA ILE A 204 13.39 -4.77 6.87
C ILE A 204 14.89 -4.53 7.06
N ALA A 205 15.73 -5.33 6.41
CA ALA A 205 17.16 -5.06 6.32
C ALA A 205 17.56 -4.97 4.86
N ILE A 206 18.44 -4.02 4.56
CA ILE A 206 19.02 -3.83 3.23
C ILE A 206 20.51 -4.02 3.35
N ASP A 207 21.05 -4.84 2.46
CA ASP A 207 22.47 -4.88 2.15
C ASP A 207 22.72 -4.06 0.89
N PHE A 208 23.48 -2.97 1.01
CA PHE A 208 23.82 -2.09 -0.10
C PHE A 208 25.06 -2.56 -0.88
N ASP A 209 25.77 -3.58 -0.36
CA ASP A 209 26.96 -4.13 -0.99
C ASP A 209 26.66 -5.35 -1.88
N ASP A 210 25.58 -6.08 -1.61
CA ASP A 210 25.15 -7.31 -2.29
C ASP A 210 23.72 -7.15 -2.82
N PHE A 211 23.28 -7.69 -3.96
CA PHE A 211 23.86 -8.68 -4.87
C PHE A 211 24.47 -8.03 -6.14
N ASN A 212 25.45 -7.14 -5.95
CA ASN A 212 26.29 -6.43 -6.94
C ASN A 212 25.89 -6.60 -8.42
N ASP A 213 25.38 -5.54 -9.05
CA ASP A 213 24.99 -5.60 -10.45
C ASP A 213 26.18 -5.61 -11.40
N THR A 214 26.22 -6.61 -12.28
CA THR A 214 27.22 -6.69 -13.36
C THR A 214 26.89 -5.78 -14.55
N THR A 215 25.74 -5.08 -14.50
CA THR A 215 25.20 -4.26 -15.61
C THR A 215 25.18 -2.74 -15.33
N GLY A 216 25.61 -2.28 -14.16
CA GLY A 216 25.78 -0.85 -13.84
C GLY A 216 24.60 -0.15 -13.15
N THR A 217 23.62 -0.91 -12.66
CA THR A 217 22.50 -0.49 -11.80
C THR A 217 22.67 -1.04 -10.37
N ARG A 218 21.74 -0.76 -9.46
CA ARG A 218 21.77 -1.26 -8.06
C ARG A 218 21.28 -2.71 -7.94
N GLY A 219 21.95 -3.52 -7.12
CA GLY A 219 21.69 -4.97 -6.95
C GLY A 219 21.20 -5.39 -5.56
N ASP A 220 20.90 -4.42 -4.69
CA ASP A 220 20.75 -4.58 -3.24
C ASP A 220 19.86 -5.75 -2.79
N ALA A 221 20.32 -6.46 -1.77
CA ALA A 221 19.63 -7.57 -1.15
C ALA A 221 18.70 -7.01 -0.07
N VAL A 222 17.41 -7.30 -0.23
CA VAL A 222 16.39 -6.90 0.73
C VAL A 222 15.84 -8.15 1.41
N ARG A 223 15.87 -8.17 2.73
CA ARG A 223 15.14 -9.15 3.54
C ARG A 223 14.17 -8.44 4.46
N GLY A 224 13.06 -9.08 4.76
CA GLY A 224 12.08 -8.54 5.68
C GLY A 224 11.21 -9.61 6.31
N GLU A 225 10.61 -9.28 7.42
CA GLU A 225 9.67 -10.14 8.14
C GLU A 225 8.51 -9.32 8.72
N ILE A 226 7.32 -9.93 8.73
CA ILE A 226 6.14 -9.46 9.45
C ILE A 226 5.75 -10.53 10.48
N ARG A 227 5.71 -10.14 11.75
CA ARG A 227 5.41 -11.04 12.87
C ARG A 227 4.47 -10.39 13.88
N ASN A 228 4.14 -11.13 14.94
CA ASN A 228 3.23 -10.68 16.01
C ASN A 228 1.88 -10.16 15.47
N ARG A 229 1.40 -10.78 14.38
CA ARG A 229 0.21 -10.30 13.69
C ARG A 229 -1.05 -10.55 14.50
N ARG A 230 -1.94 -9.56 14.50
CA ARG A 230 -3.26 -9.60 15.15
C ARG A 230 -4.35 -9.27 14.14
N ILE A 231 -5.52 -9.87 14.34
CA ILE A 231 -6.72 -9.65 13.53
C ILE A 231 -7.81 -9.10 14.44
N PHE A 232 -8.49 -8.05 14.00
CA PHE A 232 -9.60 -7.43 14.72
C PHE A 232 -10.85 -7.41 13.85
N ASP A 233 -12.01 -7.57 14.48
CA ASP A 233 -13.27 -7.25 13.82
C ASP A 233 -13.42 -5.73 13.64
N LEU A 234 -14.49 -5.30 12.95
CA LEU A 234 -14.72 -3.88 12.69
C LEU A 234 -15.15 -3.09 13.92
N GLN A 235 -15.45 -3.76 15.04
CA GLN A 235 -15.69 -3.14 16.34
C GLN A 235 -14.39 -2.98 17.14
N GLY A 236 -13.25 -3.45 16.62
CA GLY A 236 -11.95 -3.38 17.27
C GLY A 236 -11.72 -4.51 18.28
N ASN A 237 -12.59 -5.53 18.33
CA ASN A 237 -12.33 -6.68 19.18
C ASN A 237 -11.27 -7.56 18.54
N ASP A 238 -10.32 -8.03 19.33
CA ASP A 238 -9.29 -8.95 18.87
C ASP A 238 -9.88 -10.35 18.64
N VAL A 239 -9.92 -10.77 17.39
CA VAL A 239 -10.45 -12.06 16.94
C VAL A 239 -9.34 -13.01 16.47
N THR A 240 -8.07 -12.71 16.78
CA THR A 240 -6.91 -13.51 16.37
C THR A 240 -7.06 -14.97 16.79
N GLU A 241 -7.40 -15.21 18.05
CA GLU A 241 -7.58 -16.58 18.58
C GLU A 241 -8.74 -17.30 17.89
N THR A 242 -9.84 -16.61 17.60
CA THR A 242 -10.97 -17.16 16.83
C THR A 242 -10.54 -17.58 15.42
N THR A 243 -9.75 -16.74 14.75
CA THR A 243 -9.18 -17.05 13.43
C THR A 243 -8.20 -18.22 13.49
N LEU A 244 -7.31 -18.25 14.48
CA LEU A 244 -6.37 -19.36 14.64
C LEU A 244 -7.09 -20.67 14.93
N ASN A 245 -8.13 -20.67 15.74
CA ASN A 245 -8.90 -21.88 16.07
C ASN A 245 -9.57 -22.50 14.83
N ARG A 246 -10.14 -21.69 13.93
CA ARG A 246 -10.71 -22.21 12.67
C ARG A 246 -9.62 -22.75 11.74
N ILE A 247 -8.49 -22.06 11.60
CA ILE A 247 -7.34 -22.52 10.80
C ILE A 247 -6.78 -23.85 11.36
N ASN A 248 -6.59 -23.92 12.69
CA ASN A 248 -6.11 -25.11 13.38
C ASN A 248 -7.01 -26.32 13.15
N THR A 249 -8.32 -26.13 13.24
CA THR A 249 -9.31 -27.17 12.98
C THR A 249 -9.25 -27.66 11.54
N GLN A 250 -9.19 -26.75 10.57
CA GLN A 250 -9.17 -27.09 9.15
C GLN A 250 -7.89 -27.80 8.71
N ASN A 251 -6.74 -27.43 9.29
CA ASN A 251 -5.43 -27.86 8.82
C ASN A 251 -4.74 -28.86 9.77
N ASN A 252 -5.47 -29.40 10.75
CA ASN A 252 -4.94 -30.22 11.84
C ASN A 252 -3.65 -29.63 12.44
N ALA A 253 -3.72 -28.40 12.94
CA ALA A 253 -2.57 -27.68 13.47
C ALA A 253 -2.81 -27.16 14.90
N THR A 254 -1.76 -26.68 15.54
CA THR A 254 -1.81 -26.02 16.86
C THR A 254 -1.07 -24.69 16.85
N LEU A 255 -1.39 -23.84 15.87
CA LEU A 255 -0.89 -22.47 15.80
C LEU A 255 -1.30 -21.68 17.05
N ARG A 256 -0.35 -20.93 17.59
CA ARG A 256 -0.54 -19.98 18.71
C ARG A 256 -0.42 -18.53 18.27
N GLU A 257 0.03 -18.32 17.05
CA GLU A 257 0.21 -17.04 16.40
C GLU A 257 0.03 -17.23 14.90
N ILE A 258 -0.28 -16.15 14.20
CA ILE A 258 -0.29 -16.16 12.74
C ILE A 258 1.18 -16.31 12.28
N PRO A 259 1.49 -17.24 11.37
CA PRO A 259 2.87 -17.51 10.95
C PRO A 259 3.66 -16.26 10.56
N THR A 260 4.97 -16.21 10.80
CA THR A 260 5.77 -15.07 10.35
C THR A 260 5.86 -15.06 8.82
N ALA A 261 5.51 -13.94 8.19
CA ALA A 261 5.67 -13.74 6.75
C ALA A 261 7.04 -13.16 6.47
N THR A 262 7.74 -13.75 5.50
CA THR A 262 9.14 -13.43 5.20
C THR A 262 9.32 -13.08 3.74
N PHE A 263 10.21 -12.13 3.46
CA PHE A 263 10.54 -11.74 2.08
C PHE A 263 11.34 -12.86 1.43
N THR A 264 11.05 -13.11 0.15
CA THR A 264 11.90 -13.94 -0.70
C THR A 264 13.12 -13.11 -1.08
N VAL A 265 14.27 -13.46 -0.51
CA VAL A 265 15.53 -12.74 -0.77
C VAL A 265 16.08 -13.18 -2.12
N GLY A 266 16.36 -12.20 -2.99
CA GLY A 266 16.97 -12.42 -4.30
C GLY A 266 17.48 -11.12 -4.92
N PRO A 267 18.24 -11.20 -6.02
CA PRO A 267 18.74 -10.03 -6.73
C PRO A 267 17.63 -9.28 -7.48
N GLY A 268 17.88 -8.02 -7.81
CA GLY A 268 17.01 -7.22 -8.70
C GLY A 268 15.70 -6.75 -8.06
N VAL A 269 15.57 -6.88 -6.73
CA VAL A 269 14.36 -6.44 -6.01
C VAL A 269 14.33 -4.93 -5.79
N MET A 270 15.46 -4.23 -5.87
CA MET A 270 15.58 -2.79 -5.63
C MET A 270 16.24 -2.10 -6.83
N ASP A 271 15.84 -0.86 -7.14
CA ASP A 271 16.47 -0.03 -8.17
C ASP A 271 17.13 1.25 -7.61
N ASP A 272 17.81 1.98 -8.49
CA ASP A 272 18.47 3.25 -8.16
C ASP A 272 17.52 4.37 -7.73
N ASN A 273 16.21 4.24 -8.00
CA ASN A 273 15.20 5.20 -7.59
C ASN A 273 14.71 4.96 -6.15
N GLY A 274 15.15 3.87 -5.54
CA GLY A 274 14.75 3.45 -4.20
C GLY A 274 13.44 2.66 -4.19
N GLU A 275 12.97 2.16 -5.32
CA GLU A 275 11.76 1.33 -5.38
C GLU A 275 12.12 -0.15 -5.16
N ILE A 276 11.42 -0.83 -4.25
CA ILE A 276 11.63 -2.23 -3.90
C ILE A 276 10.36 -3.05 -4.21
N LEU A 277 10.52 -4.15 -4.93
CA LEU A 277 9.43 -5.07 -5.27
C LEU A 277 9.90 -6.51 -5.06
N GLY A 278 9.06 -7.32 -4.42
CA GLY A 278 9.37 -8.73 -4.25
C GLY A 278 8.21 -9.54 -3.71
N GLN A 279 8.49 -10.81 -3.41
CA GLN A 279 7.50 -11.77 -2.93
C GLN A 279 7.63 -12.01 -1.44
N MET A 280 6.52 -12.37 -0.80
CA MET A 280 6.49 -12.80 0.59
C MET A 280 5.77 -14.14 0.72
N THR A 281 6.25 -14.98 1.64
CA THR A 281 5.60 -16.24 1.99
C THR A 281 5.65 -16.46 3.49
N SER A 282 4.69 -17.23 4.01
CA SER A 282 4.73 -17.76 5.36
C SER A 282 4.33 -19.23 5.38
N TYR A 283 4.89 -19.98 6.34
CA TYR A 283 4.66 -21.42 6.46
C TYR A 283 4.37 -21.79 7.92
N PHE A 284 3.66 -22.90 8.11
CA PHE A 284 3.54 -23.55 9.41
C PHE A 284 3.69 -25.05 9.30
N VAL A 285 3.93 -25.70 10.44
CA VAL A 285 3.99 -27.16 10.53
C VAL A 285 2.71 -27.66 11.21
N ASN A 286 2.00 -28.59 10.57
CA ASN A 286 0.81 -29.21 11.15
C ASN A 286 1.16 -30.32 12.17
N ASN A 287 0.15 -30.93 12.78
CA ASN A 287 0.32 -31.95 13.82
C ASN A 287 0.92 -33.26 13.28
N GLU A 288 0.87 -33.49 11.97
CA GLU A 288 1.56 -34.58 11.27
C GLU A 288 3.04 -34.28 10.95
N GLY A 289 3.54 -33.09 11.29
CA GLY A 289 4.91 -32.68 11.00
C GLY A 289 5.15 -32.23 9.56
N GLN A 290 4.09 -31.95 8.80
CA GLN A 290 4.16 -31.46 7.43
C GLN A 290 4.25 -29.94 7.40
N ALA A 291 5.21 -29.39 6.65
CA ALA A 291 5.28 -27.97 6.36
C ALA A 291 4.24 -27.59 5.29
N LEU A 292 3.37 -26.63 5.62
CA LEU A 292 2.29 -26.14 4.78
C LEU A 292 2.49 -24.64 4.52
N LEU A 293 2.32 -24.23 3.26
CA LEU A 293 2.19 -22.81 2.91
C LEU A 293 0.96 -22.25 3.60
N PHE A 294 1.16 -21.21 4.41
CA PHE A 294 0.07 -20.46 5.02
C PHE A 294 -0.49 -19.45 4.04
N GLU A 295 0.36 -18.56 3.55
CA GLU A 295 -0.01 -17.49 2.63
C GLU A 295 1.19 -17.12 1.74
N GLU A 296 0.90 -16.51 0.61
CA GLU A 296 1.89 -15.95 -0.30
C GLU A 296 1.39 -14.65 -0.94
N GLY A 297 2.30 -13.86 -1.47
CA GLY A 297 1.95 -12.66 -2.20
C GLY A 297 3.14 -11.75 -2.44
N ASN A 298 2.88 -10.45 -2.56
CA ASN A 298 3.88 -9.46 -2.96
C ASN A 298 4.00 -8.34 -1.94
N TYR A 299 5.18 -7.71 -1.92
CA TYR A 299 5.41 -6.43 -1.28
C TYR A 299 5.93 -5.42 -2.29
N TYR A 300 5.56 -4.16 -2.06
CA TYR A 300 5.98 -3.03 -2.86
C TYR A 300 6.38 -1.89 -1.92
N ALA A 301 7.52 -1.26 -2.13
CA ALA A 301 8.03 -0.25 -1.23
C ALA A 301 8.87 0.82 -1.93
N ILE A 302 9.03 1.97 -1.28
CA ILE A 302 9.85 3.10 -1.72
C ILE A 302 10.68 3.59 -0.53
N ILE A 303 11.98 3.72 -0.71
CA ILE A 303 12.91 4.31 0.27
C ILE A 303 12.91 5.82 0.12
N SER A 304 13.00 6.54 1.24
CA SER A 304 13.02 8.01 1.30
C SER A 304 14.13 8.54 2.19
N GLY A 305 14.50 9.79 1.93
CA GLY A 305 15.42 10.57 2.76
C GLY A 305 16.89 10.38 2.41
N ASP A 306 17.72 11.10 3.16
CA ASP A 306 19.17 11.04 3.03
C ASP A 306 19.72 9.80 3.72
N GLN A 307 20.55 9.02 3.04
CA GLN A 307 21.09 7.74 3.51
C GLN A 307 20.01 6.69 3.86
N ALA A 308 18.90 6.65 3.13
CA ALA A 308 17.79 5.71 3.34
C ALA A 308 17.27 5.76 4.80
N GLN A 309 16.60 6.86 5.15
CA GLN A 309 16.09 7.09 6.52
C GLN A 309 14.81 6.31 6.83
N GLU A 310 13.94 6.18 5.85
CA GLU A 310 12.64 5.55 6.01
C GLU A 310 12.23 4.79 4.74
N ILE A 311 11.33 3.82 4.91
CA ILE A 311 10.76 3.05 3.81
C ILE A 311 9.25 3.00 4.02
N VAL A 312 8.49 3.33 2.98
CA VAL A 312 7.05 3.13 2.93
C VAL A 312 6.72 1.99 2.00
N GLY A 313 5.66 1.25 2.27
CA GLY A 313 5.20 0.24 1.34
C GLY A 313 3.87 -0.39 1.69
N VAL A 314 3.47 -1.33 0.84
CA VAL A 314 2.29 -2.15 0.97
C VAL A 314 2.65 -3.61 0.75
N VAL A 315 2.04 -4.49 1.54
CA VAL A 315 2.05 -5.95 1.33
C VAL A 315 0.65 -6.41 0.95
N VAL A 316 0.58 -7.37 0.04
CA VAL A 316 -0.65 -8.07 -0.34
C VAL A 316 -0.38 -9.56 -0.22
N LEU A 317 -1.06 -10.22 0.72
CA LEU A 317 -0.89 -11.64 1.03
C LEU A 317 -2.22 -12.37 0.90
N GLU A 318 -2.24 -13.55 0.30
CA GLU A 318 -3.43 -14.37 0.17
C GLU A 318 -3.25 -15.75 0.80
N THR A 319 -4.27 -16.21 1.51
CA THR A 319 -4.33 -17.53 2.11
C THR A 319 -5.61 -18.27 1.74
N SER A 320 -5.48 -19.57 1.42
CA SER A 320 -6.60 -20.51 1.32
C SER A 320 -6.70 -21.43 2.55
N ARG A 321 -5.93 -21.13 3.62
CA ARG A 321 -5.86 -21.96 4.84
C ARG A 321 -6.89 -21.57 5.88
N ASP A 322 -7.41 -20.35 5.77
CA ASP A 322 -8.51 -19.87 6.56
C ASP A 322 -9.84 -20.36 5.97
N PRO A 323 -10.57 -21.27 6.64
CA PRO A 323 -11.80 -21.85 6.10
C PRO A 323 -12.99 -20.87 6.07
N ALA A 324 -12.83 -19.63 6.52
CA ALA A 324 -13.89 -18.62 6.44
C ALA A 324 -14.29 -18.30 4.99
N ALA A 325 -13.39 -18.42 4.02
CA ALA A 325 -13.66 -18.24 2.60
C ALA A 325 -12.74 -19.13 1.75
N PRO A 326 -13.01 -19.31 0.43
CA PRO A 326 -12.09 -19.97 -0.48
C PRO A 326 -10.68 -19.36 -0.44
N THR A 327 -10.61 -18.02 -0.41
CA THR A 327 -9.37 -17.27 -0.23
C THR A 327 -9.63 -16.02 0.61
N VAL A 328 -8.68 -15.67 1.48
CA VAL A 328 -8.66 -14.46 2.30
C VAL A 328 -7.42 -13.66 1.95
N ARG A 329 -7.58 -12.37 1.71
CA ARG A 329 -6.47 -11.50 1.35
C ARG A 329 -6.25 -10.48 2.44
N GLU A 330 -4.99 -10.25 2.80
CA GLU A 330 -4.54 -9.16 3.65
C GLU A 330 -3.84 -8.12 2.77
N THR A 331 -4.30 -6.86 2.83
CA THR A 331 -3.58 -5.70 2.28
C THR A 331 -3.13 -4.83 3.43
N GLY A 332 -1.82 -4.79 3.70
CA GLY A 332 -1.23 -4.07 4.83
C GLY A 332 -0.25 -2.99 4.37
N GLY A 333 -0.32 -1.81 4.98
CA GLY A 333 0.59 -0.70 4.71
C GLY A 333 1.56 -0.51 5.86
N PHE A 334 2.77 -0.08 5.54
CA PHE A 334 3.82 0.11 6.53
C PHE A 334 4.69 1.33 6.23
N ILE A 335 5.26 1.87 7.30
CA ILE A 335 6.38 2.81 7.29
C ILE A 335 7.39 2.30 8.33
N VAL A 336 8.64 2.14 7.91
CA VAL A 336 9.73 1.69 8.78
C VAL A 336 10.88 2.67 8.78
N TYR A 337 11.61 2.74 9.88
CA TYR A 337 12.68 3.71 10.13
C TYR A 337 13.96 3.01 10.54
N ASN A 338 15.10 3.55 10.09
CA ASN A 338 16.46 3.13 10.47
C ASN A 338 16.87 3.75 11.82
#